data_AF-A0A4V3US16-F1
#
_entry.id   AF-A0A4V3US16-F1
#
_cell.length_a   1.000
_cell.length_b   1.000
_cell.length_c   1.000
_cell.angle_alpha   90.00
_cell.angle_beta   90.00
_cell.angle_gamma   90.00
#
_symmetry.space_group_name_H-M   'P 1'
#
loop_
_entity.id
_entity.type
_entity.pdbx_description
1 polymer ?
#
loop_
_entity_poly.entity_id
_entity_poly.type
_entity_poly.pdbx_seq_one_letter_code
_entity_poly.pdbx_strand_id
1 'polypeptide(L)'
;MNIPPKAIHYAIHGLLARHRVEQGFSFPLKQLMAEWPETALRRGDLIKGLEGLRKSGHLTIDQTPEGPMVRLINEDFGLVVTALDRDAVTTLTRLRELRRRPQSHVAALVPDQKHARRPGESGPKPSD
;
A
#
# COMPACT_ATOMS: atom_id res chain seq x y z
N MET A 1 10.69 3.88 6.27
CA MET A 1 9.80 4.83 6.95
C MET A 1 9.02 4.06 8.00
N ASN A 2 9.04 4.50 9.25
CA ASN A 2 8.23 3.89 10.30
C ASN A 2 6.80 4.44 10.19
N ILE A 3 5.82 3.58 9.88
CA ILE A 3 4.42 3.99 9.75
C ILE A 3 3.77 3.85 11.13
N PRO A 4 3.14 4.91 11.67
CA PRO A 4 2.44 4.83 12.95
C PRO A 4 1.34 3.74 12.90
N PRO A 5 1.17 2.91 13.95
CA PRO A 5 0.12 1.88 13.98
C PRO A 5 -1.28 2.45 13.71
N LYS A 6 -1.55 3.66 14.22
CA LYS A 6 -2.83 4.35 14.00
C LYS A 6 -3.07 4.70 12.53
N ALA A 7 -2.03 5.01 11.75
CA ALA A 7 -2.15 5.22 10.31
C ALA A 7 -2.55 3.91 9.59
N ILE A 8 -2.01 2.77 10.02
CA ILE A 8 -2.42 1.46 9.50
C ILE A 8 -3.90 1.20 9.84
N HIS A 9 -4.34 1.51 11.06
CA HIS A 9 -5.73 1.36 11.47
C HIS A 9 -6.68 2.23 10.62
N TYR A 10 -6.32 3.48 10.35
CA TYR A 10 -7.11 4.35 9.47
C TYR A 10 -7.14 3.86 8.02
N ALA A 11 -6.06 3.26 7.53
CA ALA A 11 -6.04 2.67 6.20
C ALA A 11 -7.03 1.50 6.11
N ILE A 12 -7.07 0.63 7.12
CA ILE A 12 -8.04 -0.48 7.22
C ILE A 12 -9.46 0.08 7.32
N HIS A 13 -9.69 1.02 8.25
CA HIS A 13 -11.01 1.65 8.42
C HIS A 13 -11.51 2.29 7.12
N GLY A 14 -10.66 3.05 6.43
CA GLY A 14 -11.03 3.72 5.19
C GLY A 14 -11.40 2.77 4.06
N LEU A 15 -10.81 1.57 3.99
CA LEU A 15 -11.21 0.54 3.03
C LEU A 15 -12.56 -0.07 3.44
N LEU A 16 -12.74 -0.45 4.70
CA LEU A 16 -14.00 -1.02 5.20
C LEU A 16 -15.18 -0.04 5.03
N ALA A 17 -14.98 1.23 5.39
CA ALA A 17 -15.98 2.28 5.25
C ALA A 17 -16.38 2.54 3.80
N ARG A 18 -15.45 2.41 2.84
CA ARG A 18 -15.77 2.53 1.40
C ARG A 18 -16.78 1.46 0.95
N HIS A 19 -16.68 0.26 1.52
CA HIS A 19 -17.62 -0.84 1.28
C HIS A 19 -18.84 -0.81 2.19
N ARG A 20 -19.02 0.25 3.00
CA ARG A 20 -20.09 0.37 3.99
C ARG A 20 -20.13 -0.83 4.94
N VAL A 21 -18.97 -1.35 5.31
CA VAL A 21 -18.85 -2.41 6.32
C VAL A 21 -19.00 -1.75 7.68
N GLU A 22 -20.19 -1.91 8.28
CA GLU A 22 -20.54 -1.40 9.60
C GLU A 22 -20.23 -2.41 10.70
N GLN A 23 -20.39 -1.99 11.96
CA GLN A 23 -20.29 -2.88 13.11
C GLN A 23 -21.19 -4.13 12.94
N GLY A 24 -20.63 -5.31 13.21
CA GLY A 24 -21.30 -6.60 13.07
C GLY A 24 -21.19 -7.22 11.68
N PHE A 25 -20.78 -6.46 10.66
CA PHE A 25 -20.65 -6.95 9.30
C PHE A 25 -19.29 -7.59 9.04
N SER A 26 -19.31 -8.55 8.10
CA SER A 26 -18.14 -9.30 7.67
C SER A 26 -17.71 -8.87 6.27
N PHE A 27 -16.40 -8.81 6.05
CA PHE A 27 -15.80 -8.45 4.77
C PHE A 27 -14.73 -9.48 4.37
N PRO A 28 -14.69 -9.96 3.11
CA PRO A 28 -13.71 -10.95 2.69
C PRO A 28 -12.28 -10.45 2.84
N LEU A 29 -11.43 -11.18 3.58
CA LEU A 29 -10.02 -10.81 3.74
C LEU A 29 -9.30 -10.76 2.40
N LYS A 30 -9.66 -11.65 1.46
CA LYS A 30 -9.12 -11.68 0.10
C LYS A 30 -9.38 -10.35 -0.64
N GLN A 31 -10.57 -9.79 -0.49
CA GLN A 31 -10.93 -8.51 -1.12
C GLN A 31 -10.17 -7.36 -0.46
N LEU A 32 -10.09 -7.34 0.88
CA LEU A 32 -9.30 -6.36 1.61
C LEU A 32 -7.83 -6.36 1.17
N MET A 33 -7.25 -7.54 0.96
CA MET A 33 -5.88 -7.70 0.46
C MET A 33 -5.71 -7.21 -0.99
N ALA A 34 -6.73 -7.40 -1.83
CA ALA A 34 -6.69 -6.95 -3.23
C ALA A 34 -6.71 -5.43 -3.34
N GLU A 35 -7.44 -4.75 -2.45
CA GLU A 35 -7.55 -3.29 -2.43
C GLU A 35 -6.45 -2.61 -1.60
N TRP A 36 -5.76 -3.37 -0.74
CA TRP A 36 -4.68 -2.86 0.10
C TRP A 36 -3.62 -2.02 -0.63
N PRO A 37 -3.18 -2.35 -1.86
CA PRO A 37 -2.21 -1.53 -2.58
C PRO A 37 -2.61 -0.05 -2.72
N GLU A 38 -3.90 0.28 -2.74
CA GLU A 38 -4.37 1.66 -2.81
C GLU A 38 -3.97 2.52 -1.61
N THR A 39 -3.68 1.90 -0.47
CA THR A 39 -3.22 2.58 0.74
C THR A 39 -1.75 3.02 0.65
N ALA A 40 -1.01 2.53 -0.35
CA ALA A 40 0.44 2.67 -0.50
C ALA A 40 1.27 2.09 0.66
N LEU A 41 0.65 1.29 1.53
CA LEU A 41 1.32 0.56 2.61
C LEU A 41 1.76 -0.84 2.16
N ARG A 42 2.69 -1.45 2.90
CA ARG A 42 3.19 -2.79 2.58
C ARG A 42 2.18 -3.84 3.06
N ARG A 43 2.18 -5.03 2.44
CA ARG A 43 1.34 -6.16 2.90
C ARG A 43 1.61 -6.53 4.37
N GLY A 44 2.87 -6.43 4.81
CA GLY A 44 3.23 -6.67 6.21
C GLY A 44 2.56 -5.70 7.19
N ASP A 45 2.26 -4.48 6.74
CA ASP A 45 1.56 -3.49 7.56
C ASP A 45 0.09 -3.87 7.74
N LEU A 46 -0.56 -4.41 6.69
CA LEU A 46 -1.93 -4.95 6.81
C LEU A 46 -2.01 -6.04 7.86
N ILE A 47 -1.07 -7.01 7.83
CA ILE A 47 -1.06 -8.13 8.77
C ILE A 47 -0.91 -7.62 10.20
N LYS A 48 0.03 -6.70 10.43
CA LYS A 48 0.25 -6.07 11.75
C LYS A 48 -0.98 -5.29 12.22
N GLY A 49 -1.63 -4.55 11.32
CA GLY A 49 -2.83 -3.79 11.62
C GLY A 49 -4.02 -4.69 11.99
N LEU A 50 -4.28 -5.74 11.22
CA LEU A 50 -5.33 -6.71 11.51
C LEU A 50 -5.08 -7.43 12.84
N GLU A 51 -3.83 -7.83 13.11
CA GLU A 51 -3.47 -8.46 14.37
C GLU A 51 -3.64 -7.50 15.56
N GLY A 52 -3.22 -6.24 15.39
CA GLY A 52 -3.39 -5.18 16.40
C GLY A 52 -4.86 -4.94 16.74
N LEU A 53 -5.70 -4.73 15.70
CA LEU A 53 -7.13 -4.52 15.85
C LEU A 53 -7.85 -5.74 16.44
N ARG A 54 -7.41 -6.96 16.11
CA ARG A 54 -7.93 -8.20 16.72
C ARG A 54 -7.60 -8.25 18.21
N LYS A 55 -6.34 -7.96 18.58
CA LYS A 55 -5.89 -7.97 19.99
C LYS A 55 -6.60 -6.93 20.84
N SER A 56 -6.94 -5.77 20.26
CA SER A 56 -7.68 -4.73 20.96
C SER A 56 -9.21 -4.88 20.89
N GLY A 57 -9.72 -5.95 20.27
CA GLY A 57 -11.16 -6.26 20.25
C GLY A 57 -12.00 -5.43 19.27
N HIS A 58 -11.38 -4.80 18.27
CA HIS A 58 -12.11 -4.04 17.24
C HIS A 58 -12.62 -4.92 16.09
N LEU A 59 -12.00 -6.07 15.84
CA LEU A 59 -12.42 -7.00 14.80
C LEU A 59 -12.13 -8.46 15.18
N THR A 60 -12.82 -9.40 14.55
CA THR A 60 -12.42 -10.82 14.49
C THR A 60 -12.06 -11.22 13.06
N ILE A 61 -11.33 -12.33 12.94
CA ILE A 61 -11.11 -13.01 11.67
C ILE A 61 -11.74 -14.39 11.80
N ASP A 62 -12.84 -14.60 11.10
CA ASP A 62 -13.62 -15.83 11.17
C ASP A 62 -13.34 -16.67 9.91
N GLN A 63 -13.22 -17.99 10.08
CA GLN A 63 -13.08 -18.91 8.96
C GLN A 63 -14.47 -19.34 8.49
N THR A 64 -14.76 -19.14 7.21
CA THR A 64 -16.03 -19.53 6.58
C THR A 64 -15.77 -20.44 5.37
N PRO A 65 -16.78 -21.14 4.84
CA PRO A 65 -16.63 -21.94 3.61
C PRO A 65 -16.15 -21.12 2.40
N GLU A 66 -16.43 -19.82 2.37
CA GLU A 66 -16.00 -18.89 1.30
C GLU A 66 -14.58 -18.34 1.54
N GLY A 67 -14.00 -18.63 2.71
CA GLY A 67 -12.67 -18.22 3.13
C GLY A 67 -12.66 -17.35 4.39
N PRO A 68 -11.51 -16.73 4.71
CA PRO A 68 -11.36 -15.89 5.90
C PRO A 68 -12.13 -14.57 5.73
N MET A 69 -12.93 -14.24 6.72
CA MET A 69 -13.75 -13.01 6.78
C MET A 69 -13.27 -12.13 7.93
N VAL A 70 -13.12 -10.83 7.67
CA VAL A 70 -12.87 -9.82 8.70
C VAL A 70 -14.23 -9.33 9.19
N ARG A 71 -14.59 -9.62 10.45
CA ARG A 71 -15.82 -9.12 11.05
C ARG A 71 -15.53 -7.95 11.96
N LEU A 72 -16.19 -6.83 11.70
CA LEU A 72 -16.03 -5.61 12.48
C LEU A 72 -16.82 -5.73 13.79
N ILE A 73 -16.15 -5.56 14.93
CA ILE A 73 -16.79 -5.59 16.26
C ILE A 73 -17.01 -4.17 16.78
N ASN A 74 -16.09 -3.25 16.50
CA ASN A 74 -16.17 -1.85 16.88
C ASN A 74 -15.39 -1.00 15.85
N GLU A 75 -16.02 0.07 15.35
CA GLU A 75 -15.46 1.00 14.36
C GLU A 75 -14.71 2.21 14.96
N ASP A 76 -14.74 2.41 16.27
CA ASP A 76 -14.16 3.56 16.99
C ASP A 76 -12.66 3.77 16.69
N PHE A 77 -11.94 2.73 16.27
CA PHE A 77 -10.54 2.87 15.87
C PHE A 77 -10.33 3.80 14.67
N GLY A 78 -11.39 4.02 13.88
CA GLY A 78 -11.47 4.91 12.73
C GLY A 78 -11.76 6.38 13.05
N LEU A 79 -12.05 6.73 14.30
CA LEU A 79 -12.33 8.10 14.73
C LEU A 79 -11.04 8.94 14.79
N VAL A 80 -11.12 10.19 14.35
CA VAL A 80 -10.03 11.18 14.41
C VAL A 80 -10.36 12.18 15.50
N VAL A 81 -9.76 12.01 16.68
CA VAL A 81 -10.10 12.80 17.88
C VAL A 81 -8.94 13.69 18.32
N THR A 82 -7.71 13.24 18.10
CA THR A 82 -6.49 13.87 18.61
C THR A 82 -5.64 14.50 17.51
N ALA A 83 -4.64 15.31 17.88
CA ALA A 83 -3.66 15.83 16.93
C ALA A 83 -2.82 14.71 16.29
N LEU A 84 -2.49 13.67 17.06
CA LEU A 84 -1.77 12.49 16.56
C LEU A 84 -2.56 11.74 15.48
N ASP A 85 -3.88 11.73 15.59
CA ASP A 85 -4.77 11.13 14.60
C ASP A 85 -4.72 11.89 13.27
N ARG A 86 -4.67 13.23 13.33
CA ARG A 86 -4.54 14.09 12.13
C ARG A 86 -3.21 13.88 11.44
N ASP A 87 -2.13 13.69 12.20
CA ASP A 87 -0.80 13.38 11.64
C ASP A 87 -0.79 12.01 10.93
N ALA A 88 -1.47 11.02 11.50
CA ALA A 88 -1.62 9.70 10.89
C ALA A 88 -2.40 9.77 9.56
N VAL A 89 -3.49 10.55 9.51
CA VAL A 89 -4.25 10.80 8.27
C VAL A 89 -3.39 11.53 7.24
N THR A 90 -2.66 12.57 7.65
CA THR A 90 -1.76 13.34 6.77
C THR A 90 -0.67 12.45 6.18
N THR A 91 -0.13 11.53 6.98
CA THR A 91 0.85 10.54 6.53
C THR A 91 0.28 9.64 5.43
N LEU A 92 -0.95 9.13 5.59
CA LEU A 92 -1.61 8.32 4.56
C LEU A 92 -1.85 9.10 3.27
N THR A 93 -2.32 10.34 3.37
CA THR A 93 -2.55 11.20 2.21
C THR A 93 -1.25 11.42 1.42
N ARG A 94 -0.16 11.76 2.12
CA ARG A 94 1.16 11.95 1.49
C ARG A 94 1.66 10.69 0.79
N LEU A 95 1.48 9.51 1.39
CA LEU A 95 1.88 8.24 0.77
C LEU A 95 1.09 7.95 -0.52
N ARG A 96 -0.21 8.23 -0.53
CA ARG A 96 -1.06 8.07 -1.72
C ARG A 96 -0.65 9.03 -2.83
N GLU A 97 -0.35 10.29 -2.50
CA GLU A 97 0.12 11.28 -3.47
C GLU A 97 1.45 10.89 -4.10
N LEU A 98 2.42 10.43 -3.31
CA LEU A 98 3.71 9.97 -3.82
C LEU A 98 3.58 8.81 -4.81
N ARG A 99 2.63 7.89 -4.58
CA ARG A 99 2.33 6.78 -5.49
C ARG A 99 1.64 7.23 -6.77
N ARG A 100 0.77 8.25 -6.70
CA ARG A 100 0.00 8.77 -7.85
C ARG A 100 0.81 9.65 -8.78
N ARG A 101 1.94 10.20 -8.33
CA ARG A 101 2.83 10.97 -9.21
C ARG A 101 3.39 10.06 -10.30
N PRO A 102 3.13 10.32 -11.59
CA PRO A 102 3.82 9.61 -12.65
C PRO A 102 5.32 9.81 -12.47
N GLN A 103 6.10 8.73 -12.59
CA GLN A 103 7.57 8.77 -12.53
C GLN A 103 8.19 9.44 -13.77
N SER A 104 7.65 10.58 -14.21
CA SER A 104 8.20 11.34 -15.35
C SER A 104 9.56 11.98 -15.05
N HIS A 105 9.95 12.09 -13.77
CA HIS A 105 11.21 12.74 -13.36
C HIS A 105 12.42 11.80 -13.16
N VAL A 106 12.24 10.47 -13.20
CA VAL A 106 13.37 9.53 -13.01
C VAL A 106 13.98 9.09 -14.35
N ALA A 107 13.24 9.22 -15.46
CA ALA A 107 13.75 8.92 -16.80
C ALA A 107 14.77 9.97 -17.33
N ALA A 108 14.92 11.12 -16.67
CA ALA A 108 15.82 12.20 -17.10
C ALA A 108 17.21 12.17 -16.42
N LEU A 109 17.50 11.20 -15.54
CA LEU A 109 18.75 11.14 -14.78
C LEU A 109 19.67 9.95 -15.13
N VAL A 110 19.33 9.17 -16.17
CA VAL A 110 20.27 8.19 -16.72
C VAL A 110 21.04 8.89 -17.84
N PRO A 111 22.34 9.22 -17.68
CA PRO A 111 23.16 9.55 -18.84
C PRO A 111 23.21 8.30 -19.73
N ASP A 112 22.62 8.44 -20.91
CA ASP A 112 22.66 7.51 -22.04
C ASP A 112 24.14 7.26 -22.40
N GLN A 113 24.76 6.23 -21.80
CA GLN A 113 26.07 5.74 -22.22
C GLN A 113 25.90 4.98 -23.55
N LYS A 114 25.76 5.76 -24.62
CA LYS A 114 25.88 5.29 -26.00
C LYS A 114 27.29 4.75 -26.24
N HIS A 115 27.35 3.43 -26.42
CA HIS A 115 28.09 2.77 -27.50
C HIS A 115 29.55 3.21 -27.70
N ALA A 116 30.46 2.72 -26.86
CA ALA A 116 31.85 2.55 -27.27
C ALA A 116 31.98 1.20 -28.01
N ARG A 117 31.82 1.22 -29.34
CA ARG A 117 32.17 0.10 -30.21
C ARG A 117 33.69 -0.15 -30.13
N ARG A 118 34.08 -1.39 -29.88
CA ARG A 118 35.47 -1.86 -29.93
C ARG A 118 36.04 -1.66 -31.34
N PRO A 119 37.24 -1.06 -31.51
CA PRO A 119 37.93 -1.07 -32.80
C PRO A 119 38.77 -2.35 -32.91
N GLY A 120 38.39 -3.27 -33.79
CA GLY A 120 39.19 -4.45 -34.12
C GLY A 120 38.48 -5.38 -35.11
N GLU A 121 39.15 -5.59 -36.26
CA GLU A 121 38.86 -6.49 -37.39
C GLU A 121 37.80 -6.05 -38.43
N SER A 122 37.98 -6.08 -39.76
CA SER A 122 39.12 -6.17 -40.71
C SER A 122 38.53 -6.12 -42.15
N GLY A 123 38.99 -5.19 -43.01
CA GLY A 123 38.96 -5.22 -44.50
C GLY A 123 37.61 -5.13 -45.27
N PRO A 124 37.56 -4.91 -46.61
CA PRO A 124 38.65 -4.84 -47.62
C PRO A 124 38.58 -3.71 -48.72
N LYS A 125 39.72 -3.50 -49.43
CA LYS A 125 39.95 -3.01 -50.83
C LYS A 125 39.58 -1.54 -51.20
N PRO A 126 40.11 -0.89 -52.29
CA PRO A 126 40.66 -1.45 -53.54
C PRO A 126 41.99 -0.82 -54.06
N SER A 127 42.40 -1.32 -55.23
CA SER A 127 43.59 -1.04 -56.05
C SER A 127 43.77 0.41 -56.51
N ASP A 128 45.04 0.84 -56.62
CA ASP A 128 45.69 1.29 -57.87
C ASP A 128 47.22 1.10 -57.74
#